data_AF-A0A6F9CPR8-F1
#
_entry.id   AF-A0A6F9CPR8-F1
#
_cell.length_a   1.000
_cell.length_b   1.000
_cell.length_c   1.000
_cell.angle_alpha   90.00
_cell.angle_beta   90.00
_cell.angle_gamma   90.00
#
_symmetry.space_group_name_H-M   'P 1'
#
loop_
_entity.id
_entity.type
_entity.pdbx_description
1 polymer ?
#
loop_
_entity_poly.entity_id
_entity_poly.type
_entity_poly.pdbx_seq_one_letter_code
_entity_poly.pdbx_strand_id
1 'polypeptide(L)'
;APLTDSELSRRTVRLLGINTWDMAAALTQLDWNLFNYIHEQELVYSTMSCSTGDSHREGLSVLLQRCNEVQQWVMSEKVPGKFKKIFSELELITDPSLNHKAYRDAFKKMKPPKIPFMPLLLKDITFIHEGNKTFHDNLVNFQKLHMIADIVRLIRHCQSDQLGNEVVGSDSPEVRASVHYLHIIDNQQTLFQLSHKLEPRA
;
A
#
# COMPACT_ATOMS: atom_id res chain seq x y z
N ALA A 1 -24.33 -7.96 7.63
CA ALA A 1 -25.52 -7.10 7.66
C ALA A 1 -25.06 -5.65 7.56
N PRO A 2 -25.78 -4.74 6.88
CA PRO A 2 -25.43 -3.33 6.89
C PRO A 2 -25.52 -2.83 8.34
N LEU A 3 -24.46 -2.22 8.85
CA LEU A 3 -24.44 -1.62 10.18
C LEU A 3 -25.41 -0.43 10.19
N THR A 4 -26.07 -0.22 11.31
CA THR A 4 -26.99 0.93 11.48
C THR A 4 -26.20 2.24 11.56
N ASP A 5 -26.77 3.37 11.13
CA ASP A 5 -26.12 4.70 11.19
C ASP A 5 -25.58 5.05 12.59
N SER A 6 -26.21 4.51 13.64
CA SER A 6 -25.80 4.63 15.04
C SER A 6 -24.45 3.94 15.33
N GLU A 7 -24.20 2.77 14.74
CA GLU A 7 -22.94 2.03 14.90
C GLU A 7 -21.79 2.67 14.13
N LEU A 8 -22.10 3.23 12.96
CA LEU A 8 -21.14 3.99 12.15
C LEU A 8 -20.72 5.27 12.89
N SER A 9 -21.69 6.04 13.38
CA SER A 9 -21.44 7.27 14.15
C SER A 9 -20.64 7.00 15.44
N ARG A 10 -20.98 5.95 16.19
CA ARG A 10 -20.25 5.58 17.42
C ARG A 10 -18.79 5.17 17.15
N ARG A 11 -18.49 4.60 15.99
CA ARG A 11 -17.12 4.23 15.60
C ARG A 11 -16.33 5.41 15.04
N THR A 12 -16.94 6.26 14.22
CA THR A 12 -16.32 7.51 13.74
C THR A 12 -15.91 8.41 14.91
N VAL A 13 -16.76 8.54 15.93
CA VAL A 13 -16.44 9.27 17.16
C VAL A 13 -15.25 8.64 17.92
N ARG A 14 -15.08 7.32 17.88
CA ARG A 14 -13.93 6.63 18.50
C ARG A 14 -12.63 6.85 17.74
N LEU A 15 -12.66 6.85 16.41
CA LEU A 15 -11.49 7.12 15.57
C LEU A 15 -10.97 8.55 15.75
N LEU A 16 -11.87 9.54 15.81
CA LEU A 16 -11.52 10.94 16.08
C LEU A 16 -10.91 11.17 17.47
N GLY A 17 -11.09 10.23 18.40
CA GLY A 17 -10.49 10.26 19.73
C GLY A 17 -9.10 9.62 19.81
N ILE A 18 -8.62 8.96 18.75
CA ILE A 18 -7.30 8.32 18.71
C ILE A 18 -6.25 9.36 18.29
N ASN A 19 -5.10 9.36 18.97
CA ASN A 19 -3.97 10.20 18.60
C ASN A 19 -3.48 9.83 17.19
N THR A 20 -3.28 10.83 16.33
CA THR A 20 -2.86 10.63 14.94
C THR A 20 -1.50 9.95 14.82
N TRP A 21 -0.57 10.18 15.76
CA TRP A 21 0.71 9.49 15.83
C TRP A 21 0.53 8.01 16.17
N ASP A 22 -0.31 7.68 17.16
CA ASP A 22 -0.55 6.29 17.56
C ASP A 22 -1.19 5.49 16.40
N MET A 23 -2.14 6.11 15.69
CA MET A 23 -2.73 5.50 14.49
C MET A 23 -1.70 5.30 13.38
N ALA A 24 -0.87 6.31 13.11
CA ALA A 24 0.17 6.22 12.06
C ALA A 24 1.25 5.18 12.40
N ALA A 25 1.69 5.13 13.66
CA ALA A 25 2.66 4.14 14.13
C ALA A 25 2.09 2.72 14.05
N ALA A 26 0.84 2.51 14.47
CA ALA A 26 0.18 1.21 14.40
C ALA A 26 -0.08 0.75 12.95
N LEU A 27 -0.47 1.65 12.05
CA LEU A 27 -0.57 1.37 10.61
C LEU A 27 0.80 0.96 10.04
N THR A 28 1.84 1.75 10.34
CA THR A 28 3.21 1.48 9.86
C THR A 28 3.72 0.15 10.38
N GLN A 29 3.48 -0.19 11.65
CA GLN A 29 3.89 -1.46 12.23
C GLN A 29 3.18 -2.65 11.57
N LEU A 30 1.87 -2.53 11.32
CA LEU A 30 1.11 -3.58 10.64
C LEU A 30 1.65 -3.78 9.21
N ASP A 31 1.80 -2.69 8.46
CA ASP A 31 2.28 -2.74 7.08
C ASP A 31 3.72 -3.26 7.01
N TRP A 32 4.56 -2.91 7.99
CA TRP A 32 5.92 -3.42 8.13
C TRP A 32 5.94 -4.93 8.37
N ASN A 33 5.08 -5.42 9.26
CA ASN A 33 4.96 -6.85 9.53
C ASN A 33 4.51 -7.59 8.26
N LEU A 34 3.46 -7.11 7.60
CA LEU A 34 2.97 -7.67 6.34
C LEU A 34 4.07 -7.68 5.26
N PHE A 35 4.79 -6.57 5.11
CA PHE A 35 5.87 -6.44 4.15
C PHE A 35 7.00 -7.45 4.39
N ASN A 36 7.37 -7.72 5.64
CA ASN A 36 8.38 -8.74 5.98
C ASN A 36 7.89 -10.19 5.83
N TYR A 37 6.58 -10.43 5.83
CA TYR A 37 6.03 -11.75 5.53
C TYR A 37 6.11 -12.10 4.04
N ILE A 38 6.25 -11.11 3.16
CA ILE A 38 6.34 -11.32 1.71
C ILE A 38 7.68 -11.98 1.39
N HIS A 39 7.60 -13.20 0.88
CA HIS A 39 8.78 -13.85 0.34
C HIS A 39 9.05 -13.34 -1.07
N GLU A 40 10.31 -13.09 -1.37
CA GLU A 40 10.81 -12.72 -2.69
C GLU A 40 10.29 -13.52 -3.88
N GLN A 41 10.03 -14.84 -3.75
CA GLN A 41 9.50 -15.59 -4.90
C GLN A 41 8.04 -15.24 -5.19
N GLU A 42 7.26 -14.76 -4.21
CA GLU A 42 5.88 -14.29 -4.41
C GLU A 42 5.83 -13.15 -5.45
N LEU A 43 6.83 -12.26 -5.42
CA LEU A 43 6.95 -11.16 -6.37
C LEU A 43 7.14 -11.67 -7.79
N VAL A 44 8.02 -12.65 -7.98
CA VAL A 44 8.33 -13.23 -9.29
C VAL A 44 7.14 -14.05 -9.80
N TYR A 45 6.53 -14.87 -8.94
CA TYR A 45 5.40 -15.71 -9.32
C TYR A 45 4.14 -14.90 -9.66
N SER A 46 3.90 -13.78 -8.97
CA SER A 46 2.74 -12.92 -9.23
C SER A 46 2.68 -12.41 -10.68
N THR A 47 3.84 -12.22 -11.31
CA THR A 47 3.93 -11.68 -12.68
C THR A 47 4.08 -12.77 -13.73
N MET A 48 4.76 -13.88 -13.42
CA MET A 48 5.16 -14.88 -14.42
C MET A 48 4.05 -15.89 -14.77
N SER A 49 2.84 -15.77 -14.20
CA SER A 49 1.71 -16.72 -14.37
C SER A 49 2.09 -18.19 -14.17
N CYS A 50 3.09 -18.47 -13.33
CA CYS A 50 3.56 -19.84 -13.11
C CYS A 50 2.53 -20.59 -12.25
N SER A 51 1.68 -21.38 -12.92
CA SER A 51 0.77 -22.34 -12.28
C SER A 51 1.54 -23.53 -11.71
N THR A 52 2.41 -23.30 -10.74
CA THR A 52 2.99 -24.38 -9.93
C THR A 52 2.12 -24.55 -8.69
N GLY A 53 1.54 -25.74 -8.55
CA GLY A 53 0.44 -26.07 -7.64
C GLY A 53 0.54 -25.50 -6.22
N ASP A 54 -0.57 -24.90 -5.81
CA ASP A 54 -1.24 -25.11 -4.53
C ASP A 54 -0.35 -25.35 -3.30
N SER A 55 0.47 -24.35 -2.96
CA SER A 55 0.88 -24.12 -1.57
C SER A 55 1.23 -22.65 -1.38
N HIS A 56 0.18 -21.91 -1.06
CA HIS A 56 0.11 -20.71 -0.23
C HIS A 56 1.38 -19.91 -0.03
N ARG A 57 1.40 -18.69 -0.59
CA ARG A 57 1.82 -17.51 0.16
C ARG A 57 1.03 -16.28 -0.34
N GLU A 58 0.10 -15.82 0.49
CA GLU A 58 -0.83 -14.72 0.21
C GLU A 58 -0.30 -13.36 0.71
N GLY A 59 0.97 -13.28 1.15
CA GLY A 59 1.50 -12.07 1.77
C GLY A 59 1.40 -10.86 0.85
N LEU A 60 1.77 -11.05 -0.42
CA LEU A 60 1.67 -10.00 -1.43
C LEU A 60 0.22 -9.60 -1.72
N SER A 61 -0.70 -10.55 -1.87
CA SER A 61 -2.11 -10.24 -2.15
C SER A 61 -2.76 -9.52 -0.97
N VAL A 62 -2.45 -9.95 0.27
CA VAL A 62 -2.93 -9.29 1.50
C VAL A 62 -2.37 -7.87 1.60
N LEU A 63 -1.08 -7.64 1.31
CA LEU A 63 -0.50 -6.29 1.35
C LEU A 63 -1.13 -5.38 0.29
N LEU A 64 -1.34 -5.87 -0.93
CA LEU A 64 -1.98 -5.09 -1.99
C LEU A 64 -3.44 -4.79 -1.67
N GLN A 65 -4.17 -5.77 -1.14
CA GLN A 65 -5.52 -5.57 -0.63
C GLN A 65 -5.51 -4.48 0.42
N ARG A 66 -4.60 -4.57 1.40
CA ARG A 66 -4.45 -3.57 2.47
C ARG A 66 -4.18 -2.16 1.95
N CYS A 67 -3.33 -2.00 0.92
CA CYS A 67 -3.11 -0.71 0.27
C CYS A 67 -4.41 -0.13 -0.31
N ASN A 68 -5.22 -0.96 -0.98
CA ASN A 68 -6.52 -0.54 -1.52
C ASN A 68 -7.50 -0.16 -0.41
N GLU A 69 -7.55 -0.93 0.67
CA GLU A 69 -8.41 -0.66 1.83
C GLU A 69 -8.10 0.71 2.45
N VAL A 70 -6.82 0.98 2.72
CA VAL A 70 -6.36 2.25 3.27
C VAL A 70 -6.67 3.39 2.30
N GLN A 71 -6.45 3.20 1.00
CA GLN A 71 -6.78 4.20 -0.01
C GLN A 71 -8.28 4.55 0.01
N GLN A 72 -9.16 3.55 -0.03
CA GLN A 72 -10.62 3.76 -0.03
C GLN A 72 -11.09 4.42 1.26
N TRP A 73 -10.52 4.02 2.40
CA TRP A 73 -10.80 4.65 3.69
C TRP A 73 -10.43 6.13 3.67
N VAL A 74 -9.23 6.50 3.22
CA VAL A 74 -8.79 7.90 3.11
C VAL A 74 -9.68 8.68 2.15
N MET A 75 -10.11 8.08 1.03
CA MET A 75 -10.99 8.73 0.05
C MET A 75 -12.38 9.07 0.59
N SER A 76 -12.80 8.43 1.69
CA SER A 76 -14.08 8.75 2.35
C SER A 76 -13.99 9.95 3.32
N GLU A 77 -12.78 10.43 3.61
CA GLU A 77 -12.52 11.50 4.58
C GLU A 77 -12.35 12.88 3.89
N LYS A 78 -12.77 13.95 4.57
CA LYS A 78 -12.64 15.32 4.06
C LYS A 78 -11.38 16.00 4.60
N VAL A 79 -10.55 16.53 3.69
CA VAL A 79 -9.32 17.27 4.07
C VAL A 79 -9.67 18.70 4.53
N PRO A 80 -9.38 19.08 5.80
CA PRO A 80 -9.57 20.44 6.28
C PRO A 80 -8.71 21.46 5.53
N GLY A 81 -9.22 22.68 5.34
CA GLY A 81 -8.54 23.74 4.59
C GLY A 81 -7.10 24.02 5.02
N LYS A 82 -6.82 23.98 6.32
CA LYS A 82 -5.48 24.21 6.90
C LYS A 82 -4.43 23.17 6.47
N PHE A 83 -4.84 21.99 6.02
CA PHE A 83 -3.96 20.90 5.59
C PHE A 83 -3.87 20.76 4.06
N LYS A 84 -4.61 21.58 3.29
CA LYS A 84 -4.60 21.52 1.82
C LYS A 84 -3.20 21.65 1.22
N LYS A 85 -2.36 22.53 1.78
CA LYS A 85 -0.99 22.71 1.28
C LYS A 85 -0.16 21.43 1.43
N ILE A 86 -0.19 20.81 2.60
CA ILE A 86 0.53 19.55 2.87
C ILE A 86 -0.02 18.44 1.97
N PHE A 87 -1.34 18.37 1.82
CA PHE A 87 -1.97 17.40 0.94
C PHE A 87 -1.50 17.56 -0.51
N SER A 88 -1.47 18.78 -1.06
CA SER A 88 -0.97 19.03 -2.41
C SER A 88 0.52 18.71 -2.57
N GLU A 89 1.35 18.94 -1.55
CA GLU A 89 2.75 18.50 -1.56
C GLU A 89 2.88 16.97 -1.63
N LEU A 90 2.02 16.23 -0.93
CA LEU A 90 1.97 14.77 -1.00
C LEU A 90 1.46 14.26 -2.36
N GLU A 91 0.45 14.91 -2.95
CA GLU A 91 -0.06 14.58 -4.29
C GLU A 91 1.04 14.68 -5.35
N LEU A 92 1.89 15.71 -5.28
CA LEU A 92 3.02 15.90 -6.19
C LEU A 92 4.04 14.76 -6.13
N ILE A 93 4.23 14.13 -4.97
CA ILE A 93 5.13 12.98 -4.84
C ILE A 93 4.57 11.78 -5.61
N THR A 94 3.24 11.64 -5.65
CA THR A 94 2.55 10.52 -6.33
C THR A 94 2.30 10.74 -7.83
N ASP A 95 2.74 11.88 -8.38
CA ASP A 95 2.53 12.24 -9.78
C ASP A 95 3.05 11.16 -10.76
N PRO A 96 2.25 10.73 -11.74
CA PRO A 96 2.63 9.64 -12.65
C PRO A 96 3.60 10.04 -13.76
N SER A 97 3.87 11.34 -13.94
CA SER A 97 4.71 11.84 -15.03
C SER A 97 6.13 11.27 -14.98
N LEU A 98 6.72 11.11 -16.16
CA LEU A 98 8.08 10.58 -16.33
C LEU A 98 8.29 9.25 -15.58
N ASN A 99 7.26 8.40 -15.59
CA ASN A 99 7.20 7.12 -14.86
C ASN A 99 7.42 7.27 -13.34
N HIS A 100 6.62 8.15 -12.71
CA HIS A 100 6.67 8.44 -11.28
C HIS A 100 8.04 8.95 -10.80
N LYS A 101 8.66 9.87 -11.56
CA LYS A 101 10.00 10.39 -11.24
C LYS A 101 10.07 11.00 -9.83
N ALA A 102 9.06 11.77 -9.43
CA ALA A 102 9.01 12.43 -8.13
C ALA A 102 9.09 11.42 -6.97
N TYR A 103 8.23 10.39 -7.00
CA TYR A 103 8.25 9.29 -6.05
C TYR A 103 9.61 8.57 -6.04
N ARG A 104 10.15 8.21 -7.22
CA ARG A 104 11.41 7.46 -7.32
C ARG A 104 12.59 8.26 -6.75
N ASP A 105 12.66 9.55 -7.04
CA ASP A 105 13.70 10.44 -6.51
C ASP A 105 13.57 10.60 -4.98
N ALA A 106 12.35 10.73 -4.47
CA ALA A 106 12.09 10.80 -3.03
C ALA A 106 12.46 9.48 -2.31
N PHE A 107 12.03 8.34 -2.84
CA PHE A 107 12.31 7.02 -2.29
C PHE A 107 13.82 6.71 -2.25
N LYS A 108 14.57 7.13 -3.27
CA LYS A 108 16.03 6.99 -3.32
C LYS A 108 16.73 7.78 -2.21
N LYS A 109 16.24 8.97 -1.88
CA LYS A 109 16.81 9.85 -0.83
C LYS A 109 16.38 9.47 0.58
N MET A 110 15.25 8.78 0.72
CA MET A 110 14.71 8.34 2.00
C MET A 110 15.68 7.39 2.71
N LYS A 111 15.89 7.63 4.01
CA LYS A 111 16.70 6.76 4.86
C LYS A 111 15.91 5.51 5.23
N PRO A 112 16.59 4.36 5.39
CA PRO A 112 15.98 3.18 5.98
C PRO A 112 15.54 3.42 7.44
N PRO A 113 14.56 2.68 7.97
CA PRO A 113 13.72 1.66 7.31
C PRO A 113 12.63 2.30 6.42
N LYS A 114 12.32 1.69 5.28
CA LYS A 114 11.29 2.20 4.35
C LYS A 114 10.55 1.09 3.60
N ILE A 115 9.23 1.25 3.48
CA ILE A 115 8.38 0.35 2.69
C ILE A 115 8.21 0.96 1.28
N PRO A 116 8.57 0.26 0.20
CA PRO A 116 8.33 0.76 -1.15
C PRO A 116 6.85 0.72 -1.52
N PHE A 117 6.44 1.62 -2.41
CA PHE A 117 5.13 1.59 -3.07
C PHE A 117 5.04 0.37 -3.99
N MET A 118 4.53 -0.73 -3.44
CA MET A 118 4.48 -2.05 -4.06
C MET A 118 3.80 -2.07 -5.44
N PRO A 119 2.68 -1.37 -5.68
CA PRO A 119 2.07 -1.34 -7.01
C PRO A 119 3.01 -0.87 -8.12
N LEU A 120 3.89 0.10 -7.85
CA LEU A 120 4.86 0.59 -8.83
C LEU A 120 5.99 -0.44 -9.07
N LEU A 121 6.43 -1.15 -8.04
CA LEU A 121 7.42 -2.21 -8.20
C LEU A 121 6.85 -3.40 -8.99
N LEU A 122 5.61 -3.80 -8.72
CA LEU A 122 4.94 -4.86 -9.47
C LEU A 122 4.72 -4.46 -10.92
N LYS A 123 4.33 -3.20 -11.16
CA LYS A 123 4.29 -2.63 -12.52
C LYS A 123 5.65 -2.79 -13.20
N ASP A 124 6.76 -2.43 -12.55
CA ASP A 124 8.10 -2.57 -13.13
C ASP A 124 8.43 -4.04 -13.50
N ILE A 125 8.11 -5.00 -12.62
CA ILE A 125 8.31 -6.44 -12.90
C ILE A 125 7.45 -6.89 -14.10
N THR A 126 6.18 -6.47 -14.16
CA THR A 126 5.28 -6.77 -15.28
C THR A 126 5.82 -6.23 -16.60
N PHE A 127 6.26 -4.98 -16.64
CA PHE A 127 6.83 -4.39 -17.86
C PHE A 127 8.11 -5.11 -18.30
N ILE A 128 8.96 -5.53 -17.37
CA ILE A 128 10.13 -6.35 -17.70
C ILE A 128 9.72 -7.71 -18.26
N HIS A 129 8.71 -8.35 -17.66
CA HIS A 129 8.23 -9.66 -18.07
C HIS A 129 7.67 -9.64 -19.51
N GLU A 130 6.78 -8.70 -19.78
CA GLU A 130 6.08 -8.57 -21.06
C GLU A 130 6.99 -8.00 -22.16
N GLY A 131 7.87 -7.06 -21.81
CA GLY A 131 8.77 -6.40 -22.76
C GLY A 131 9.97 -7.24 -23.20
N ASN A 132 10.31 -8.30 -22.46
CA ASN A 132 11.51 -9.11 -22.73
C ASN A 132 11.15 -10.59 -22.89
N LYS A 133 11.57 -11.22 -24.00
CA LYS A 133 11.40 -12.67 -24.18
C LYS A 133 12.22 -13.44 -23.15
N THR A 134 11.64 -14.51 -22.59
CA THR A 134 12.33 -15.40 -21.64
C THR A 134 13.40 -16.25 -22.33
N PHE A 135 13.18 -16.59 -23.60
CA PHE A 135 14.11 -17.36 -24.42
C PHE A 135 14.45 -16.63 -25.73
N HIS A 136 15.72 -16.68 -26.11
CA HIS A 136 16.22 -16.27 -27.43
C HIS A 136 16.95 -17.47 -28.02
N ASP A 137 16.53 -17.94 -29.19
CA ASP A 137 17.14 -19.10 -29.86
C ASP A 137 17.33 -20.33 -28.94
N ASN A 138 16.29 -20.63 -28.15
CA ASN A 138 16.27 -21.69 -27.12
C ASN A 138 17.25 -21.52 -25.95
N LEU A 139 17.96 -20.39 -25.86
CA LEU A 139 18.79 -20.01 -24.73
C LEU A 139 18.02 -19.10 -23.78
N VAL A 140 18.27 -19.26 -22.47
CA VAL A 140 17.66 -18.43 -21.43
C VAL A 140 18.18 -17.00 -21.55
N ASN A 141 17.26 -16.03 -21.53
CA ASN A 141 17.60 -14.61 -21.51
C ASN A 141 18.02 -14.19 -20.09
N PHE A 142 19.31 -14.31 -19.78
CA PHE A 142 19.84 -13.88 -18.49
C PHE A 142 19.70 -12.38 -18.24
N GLN A 143 19.65 -11.54 -19.28
CA GLN A 143 19.44 -10.09 -19.12
C GLN A 143 18.07 -9.82 -18.47
N LYS A 144 17.00 -10.51 -18.92
CA LYS A 144 15.68 -10.42 -18.29
C LYS A 144 15.72 -10.85 -16.82
N LEU A 145 16.38 -11.97 -16.53
CA LEU A 145 16.49 -12.48 -15.17
C LEU A 145 17.26 -11.52 -14.25
N HIS A 146 18.32 -10.89 -14.76
CA HIS A 146 19.07 -9.86 -14.03
C HIS A 146 18.20 -8.66 -13.67
N MET A 147 17.41 -8.14 -14.63
CA MET A 147 16.50 -7.01 -14.38
C MET A 147 15.47 -7.32 -13.28
N ILE A 148 14.86 -8.51 -13.31
CA ILE A 148 13.91 -8.94 -12.26
C ILE A 148 14.64 -9.10 -10.92
N ALA A 149 15.83 -9.71 -10.92
CA ALA A 149 16.62 -9.92 -9.71
C ALA A 149 17.03 -8.61 -9.03
N ASP A 150 17.24 -7.52 -9.77
CA ASP A 150 17.55 -6.21 -9.20
C ASP A 150 16.39 -5.62 -8.39
N ILE A 151 15.15 -5.83 -8.85
CA ILE A 151 13.95 -5.43 -8.08
C ILE A 151 13.80 -6.29 -6.83
N VAL A 152 14.03 -7.61 -6.94
CA VAL A 152 14.00 -8.51 -5.77
C VAL A 152 15.07 -8.13 -4.74
N ARG A 153 16.28 -7.80 -5.18
CA ARG A 153 17.36 -7.31 -4.30
C ARG A 153 16.98 -6.00 -3.60
N LEU A 154 16.31 -5.09 -4.29
CA LEU A 154 15.82 -3.85 -3.69
C LEU A 154 14.85 -4.13 -2.54
N ILE A 155 13.91 -5.06 -2.72
CA ILE A 155 12.95 -5.42 -1.68
C ILE A 155 13.64 -6.09 -0.49
N ARG A 156 14.55 -7.03 -0.75
CA ARG A 156 15.36 -7.66 0.32
C ARG A 156 16.14 -6.61 1.11
N HIS A 157 16.70 -5.60 0.44
CA HIS A 157 17.41 -4.53 1.12
C HIS A 157 16.47 -3.73 2.06
N CYS A 158 15.26 -3.40 1.59
CA CYS A 158 14.26 -2.72 2.43
C CYS A 158 13.82 -3.56 3.63
N GLN A 159 13.66 -4.89 3.46
CA GLN A 159 13.30 -5.81 4.55
C GLN A 159 14.43 -6.03 5.56
N SER A 160 15.69 -5.87 5.14
CA SER A 160 16.86 -6.01 6.02
C SER A 160 17.03 -4.87 7.02
N ASP A 161 16.36 -3.75 6.78
CA ASP A 161 16.36 -2.62 7.70
C ASP A 161 15.58 -2.99 8.97
N GLN A 162 16.09 -2.63 10.14
CA GLN A 162 15.30 -2.82 11.37
C GLN A 162 14.37 -1.63 11.54
N LEU A 163 13.09 -1.89 11.79
CA LEU A 163 12.20 -0.88 12.37
C LEU A 163 12.72 -0.60 13.77
N GLY A 164 13.45 0.52 13.93
CA GLY A 164 14.01 0.88 15.23
C GLY A 164 12.93 1.05 16.29
N ASN A 165 13.31 1.07 17.56
CA ASN A 165 12.42 1.33 18.71
C ASN A 165 11.72 2.72 18.67
N GLU A 166 11.87 3.48 17.59
CA GLU A 166 11.30 4.82 17.40
C GLU A 166 9.84 4.79 16.94
N VAL A 167 9.38 3.71 16.27
CA VAL A 167 7.97 3.56 15.86
C VAL A 167 7.20 2.78 16.93
N VAL A 168 7.23 3.29 18.16
CA VAL A 168 6.41 2.76 19.26
C VAL A 168 5.26 3.74 19.52
N GLY A 169 4.09 3.43 18.97
CA GLY A 169 2.83 4.05 19.36
C GLY A 169 2.23 3.38 20.59
N SER A 170 1.19 3.97 21.16
CA SER A 170 0.40 3.35 22.23
C SER A 170 -0.23 2.03 21.74
N ASP A 171 0.11 0.88 22.36
CA ASP A 171 -0.47 -0.44 22.07
C ASP A 171 -1.85 -0.62 22.72
N SER A 172 -2.71 0.38 22.57
CA SER A 172 -4.06 0.30 23.10
C SER A 172 -4.90 -0.69 22.28
N PRO A 173 -5.77 -1.49 22.93
CA PRO A 173 -6.66 -2.41 22.21
C PRO A 173 -7.60 -1.68 21.24
N GLU A 174 -7.95 -0.42 21.52
CA GLU A 174 -8.72 0.43 20.62
C GLU A 174 -7.95 0.79 19.34
N VAL A 175 -6.68 1.18 19.45
CA VAL A 175 -5.83 1.49 18.29
C VAL A 175 -5.68 0.26 17.41
N ARG A 176 -5.35 -0.90 18.00
CA ARG A 176 -5.23 -2.17 17.28
C ARG A 176 -6.53 -2.55 16.57
N ALA A 177 -7.67 -2.43 17.25
CA ALA A 177 -8.96 -2.76 16.65
C ALA A 177 -9.29 -1.83 15.46
N SER A 178 -8.97 -0.54 15.57
CA SER A 178 -9.17 0.42 14.48
C SER A 178 -8.30 0.11 13.26
N VAL A 179 -7.05 -0.31 13.46
CA VAL A 179 -6.14 -0.63 12.36
C VAL A 179 -6.47 -1.98 11.71
N HIS A 180 -6.81 -3.01 12.48
CA HIS A 180 -7.10 -4.35 11.95
C HIS A 180 -8.49 -4.48 11.29
N TYR A 181 -9.46 -3.65 11.69
CA TYR A 181 -10.84 -3.74 11.22
C TYR A 181 -11.31 -2.42 10.59
N LEU A 182 -10.57 -1.95 9.58
CA LEU A 182 -11.00 -0.79 8.79
C LEU A 182 -12.36 -1.07 8.16
N HIS A 183 -13.29 -0.14 8.35
CA HIS A 183 -14.57 -0.20 7.68
C HIS A 183 -14.43 0.47 6.31
N ILE A 184 -14.54 -0.31 5.25
CA ILE A 184 -14.33 0.15 3.88
C ILE A 184 -15.66 0.09 3.14
N ILE A 185 -16.00 1.17 2.44
CA ILE A 185 -17.04 1.16 1.43
C ILE A 185 -16.31 0.96 0.10
N ASP A 186 -16.29 -0.28 -0.37
CA ASP A 186 -15.62 -0.68 -1.62
C ASP A 186 -16.47 -0.39 -2.87
N ASN A 187 -17.78 -0.22 -2.71
CA ASN A 187 -18.67 0.15 -3.79
C ASN A 187 -18.57 1.65 -4.12
N GLN A 188 -17.90 1.95 -5.24
CA GLN A 188 -17.70 3.31 -5.75
C GLN A 188 -19.02 4.05 -6.03
N GLN A 189 -20.07 3.35 -6.47
CA GLN A 189 -21.37 3.95 -6.72
C GLN A 189 -22.03 4.40 -5.41
N THR A 190 -21.90 3.61 -4.34
CA THR A 190 -22.35 3.99 -3.00
C THR A 190 -21.62 5.23 -2.49
N LEU A 191 -20.28 5.27 -2.62
CA LEU A 191 -19.48 6.44 -2.24
C LEU A 191 -19.91 7.70 -3.00
N PHE A 192 -20.12 7.59 -4.31
CA PHE A 192 -20.55 8.70 -5.15
C PHE A 192 -21.93 9.23 -4.74
N GLN A 193 -22.88 8.35 -4.44
CA GLN A 193 -24.21 8.72 -3.95
C GLN A 193 -24.14 9.42 -2.58
N LEU A 194 -23.31 8.93 -1.67
CA LEU A 194 -23.11 9.55 -0.35
C LEU A 194 -22.48 10.95 -0.49
N SER A 195 -21.46 11.09 -1.33
CA SER A 195 -20.83 12.38 -1.62
C SER A 195 -21.84 13.40 -2.16
N HIS A 196 -22.69 13.00 -3.11
CA HIS A 196 -23.75 13.86 -3.67
C HIS A 196 -24.82 14.27 -2.65
N LYS A 197 -25.11 13.42 -1.65
CA LYS A 197 -26.05 13.77 -0.56
C LYS A 197 -25.44 14.80 0.40
N LEU A 198 -24.12 14.74 0.62
CA LEU A 198 -23.41 15.64 1.51
C LEU A 198 -23.17 17.01 0.87
N GLU A 199 -22.78 17.03 -0.40
CA GLU A 199 -22.51 18.26 -1.17
C GLU A 199 -23.28 18.20 -2.52
N PRO A 200 -24.58 18.53 -2.52
CA PRO A 200 -25.39 18.56 -3.75
C PRO A 200 -24.83 19.59 -4.74
N ARG A 201 -24.89 19.27 -6.04
CA ARG A 201 -24.54 20.25 -7.09
C ARG A 201 -25.59 21.36 -7.08
N ALA A 202 -25.12 22.61 -7.06
CA ALA A 202 -25.95 23.81 -7.21
C ALA A 202 -26.58 23.90 -8.60
#